data_AF-A0A952DPS1-F1
#
_entry.id   AF-A0A952DPS1-F1
#
_cell.length_a   1.000
_cell.length_b   1.000
_cell.length_c   1.000
_cell.angle_alpha   90.00
_cell.angle_beta   90.00
_cell.angle_gamma   90.00
#
_symmetry.space_group_name_H-M   'P 1'
#
loop_
_entity.id
_entity.type
_entity.pdbx_description
1 polymer ?
#
loop_
_entity_poly.entity_id
_entity_poly.type
_entity_poly.pdbx_seq_one_letter_code
_entity_poly.pdbx_strand_id
1 'polypeptide(L)'
;ALIGGDGKGALDNLAAQYALGTSPDALFEALLELVHGVTRAQVTGAPDAAMSEEERAAVSEWAESLGAPVLHRLWQLLLKGLSEIRSAPMPMQAAEMALLRIIHSSTLPDPGDLVRRLLAEPRGEGSAPTELRSPPPSAPSAHRETPRDFKAFVKMFEDGHEPVLETILHDRCQLLRYAPPTIELNAGDAPADFASRLGACLKEWTGERWAVTLTTSPGAPSLKAQAEAEAAAKRARVMADPAVRAVFEVFPDAELVDYEIADPSETESSRSAQ
;
A
#
# COMPACT_ATOMS: atom_id res chain seq x y z
N ALA A 1 7.54 5.57 -29.26
CA ALA A 1 6.68 4.47 -28.77
C ALA A 1 5.61 4.97 -27.79
N LEU A 2 5.99 5.53 -26.62
CA LEU A 2 5.03 5.90 -25.56
C LEU A 2 3.97 6.93 -25.97
N ILE A 3 4.38 8.05 -26.58
CA ILE A 3 3.46 9.11 -27.03
C ILE A 3 2.56 8.64 -28.17
N GLY A 4 3.09 7.76 -29.03
CA GLY A 4 2.36 7.19 -30.18
C GLY A 4 1.44 6.03 -29.83
N GLY A 5 1.33 5.65 -28.55
CA GLY A 5 0.48 4.55 -28.11
C GLY A 5 0.96 3.15 -28.52
N ASP A 6 2.21 3.02 -28.96
CA ASP A 6 2.77 1.76 -29.44
C ASP A 6 3.23 0.88 -28.27
N GLY A 7 2.29 0.07 -27.77
CA GLY A 7 2.50 -0.89 -26.68
C GLY A 7 3.61 -1.90 -26.97
N LYS A 8 3.57 -2.51 -28.16
CA LYS A 8 4.54 -3.52 -28.56
C LYS A 8 5.94 -2.91 -28.65
N GLY A 9 6.09 -1.81 -29.38
CA GLY A 9 7.38 -1.15 -29.52
C GLY A 9 7.94 -0.64 -28.19
N ALA A 10 7.09 -0.22 -27.24
CA ALA A 10 7.56 0.17 -25.92
C ALA A 10 8.15 -1.01 -25.12
N LEU A 11 7.49 -2.17 -25.13
CA LEU A 11 7.99 -3.38 -24.47
C LEU A 11 9.24 -3.93 -25.16
N ASP A 12 9.27 -3.94 -26.50
CA ASP A 12 10.44 -4.37 -27.27
C ASP A 12 11.66 -3.48 -26.96
N ASN A 13 11.48 -2.16 -26.85
CA ASN A 13 12.55 -1.24 -26.45
C ASN A 13 13.02 -1.44 -25.01
N LEU A 14 12.09 -1.67 -24.07
CA LEU A 14 12.44 -1.99 -22.68
C LEU A 14 13.29 -3.27 -22.60
N ALA A 15 12.86 -4.32 -23.29
CA ALA A 15 13.60 -5.58 -23.35
C ALA A 15 14.98 -5.42 -23.98
N ALA A 16 15.08 -4.63 -25.05
CA ALA A 16 16.37 -4.35 -25.71
C ALA A 16 17.34 -3.61 -24.78
N GLN A 17 16.87 -2.58 -24.06
CA GLN A 17 17.72 -1.84 -23.11
C GLN A 17 18.17 -2.72 -21.94
N TYR A 18 17.28 -3.58 -21.46
CA TYR A 18 17.64 -4.55 -20.44
C TYR A 18 18.68 -5.55 -20.91
N ALA A 19 18.57 -6.02 -22.16
CA ALA A 19 19.57 -6.89 -22.77
C ALA A 19 20.95 -6.21 -22.90
N LEU A 20 21.00 -4.88 -22.99
CA LEU A 20 22.21 -4.07 -22.95
C LEU A 20 22.73 -3.80 -21.51
N GLY A 21 22.03 -4.29 -20.48
CA GLY A 21 22.41 -4.17 -19.07
C GLY A 21 21.83 -2.96 -18.35
N THR A 22 20.96 -2.18 -19.00
CA THR A 22 20.28 -1.06 -18.33
C THR A 22 19.20 -1.59 -17.39
N SER A 23 19.22 -1.13 -16.13
CA SER A 23 18.20 -1.50 -15.17
C SER A 23 16.87 -0.77 -15.43
N PRO A 24 15.71 -1.36 -15.08
CA PRO A 24 14.41 -0.74 -15.37
C PRO A 24 14.20 0.60 -14.65
N ASP A 25 14.74 0.75 -13.44
CA ASP A 25 14.71 1.99 -12.67
C ASP A 25 15.52 3.11 -13.36
N ALA A 26 16.73 2.81 -13.84
CA ALA A 26 17.55 3.78 -14.58
C ALA A 26 16.85 4.23 -15.88
N LEU A 27 16.13 3.33 -16.55
CA LEU A 27 15.35 3.68 -17.74
C LEU A 27 14.20 4.64 -17.41
N PHE A 28 13.49 4.41 -16.28
CA PHE A 28 12.44 5.32 -15.84
C PHE A 28 12.98 6.69 -15.37
N GLU A 29 14.15 6.72 -14.75
CA GLU A 29 14.85 7.96 -14.40
C GLU A 29 15.22 8.77 -15.65
N ALA A 30 15.75 8.12 -16.69
CA ALA A 30 16.04 8.77 -17.97
C ALA A 30 14.77 9.32 -18.64
N LEU A 31 13.65 8.58 -18.59
CA LEU A 31 12.36 9.06 -19.09
C LEU A 31 11.85 10.28 -18.30
N LEU A 32 12.03 10.31 -16.98
CA LEU A 32 11.70 11.47 -16.16
C LEU A 32 12.55 12.68 -16.52
N GLU A 33 13.86 12.49 -16.66
CA GLU A 33 14.78 13.56 -17.09
C GLU A 33 14.37 14.12 -18.45
N LEU A 34 13.96 13.27 -19.39
CA LEU A 34 13.48 13.70 -20.70
C LEU A 34 12.19 14.54 -20.59
N VAL A 35 11.19 14.07 -19.83
CA VAL A 35 9.93 14.81 -19.62
C VAL A 35 10.21 16.16 -18.96
N HIS A 36 11.14 16.20 -18.00
CA HIS A 36 11.58 17.44 -17.38
C HIS A 36 12.28 18.37 -18.39
N GLY A 37 13.17 17.84 -19.23
CA GLY A 37 13.84 18.60 -20.29
C GLY A 37 12.87 19.24 -21.27
N VAL A 38 11.86 18.48 -21.73
CA VAL A 38 10.78 19.00 -22.58
C VAL A 38 9.96 20.07 -21.87
N THR A 39 9.58 19.83 -20.60
CA THR A 39 8.83 20.80 -19.80
C THR A 39 9.62 22.11 -19.60
N ARG A 40 10.94 22.02 -19.36
CA ARG A 40 11.81 23.20 -19.28
C ARG A 40 11.81 23.96 -20.60
N ALA A 41 12.02 23.27 -21.73
CA ALA A 41 12.04 23.89 -23.05
C ALA A 41 10.74 24.64 -23.37
N GLN A 42 9.57 24.12 -22.94
CA GLN A 42 8.29 24.83 -23.07
C GLN A 42 8.25 26.16 -22.33
N VAL A 43 8.83 26.21 -21.14
CA VAL A 43 8.79 27.40 -20.27
C VAL A 43 9.86 28.42 -20.66
N THR A 44 11.06 27.96 -20.98
CA THR A 44 12.20 28.82 -21.33
C THR A 44 12.21 29.22 -22.81
N GLY A 45 11.46 28.52 -23.66
CA GLY A 45 11.48 28.69 -25.11
C GLY A 45 12.72 28.12 -25.79
N ALA A 46 13.59 27.43 -25.04
CA ALA A 46 14.79 26.81 -25.58
C ALA A 46 15.22 25.58 -24.75
N PRO A 47 15.55 24.45 -25.41
CA PRO A 47 16.18 23.30 -24.77
C PRO A 47 17.62 23.58 -24.30
N ASP A 48 18.20 22.64 -23.55
CA ASP A 48 19.53 22.79 -22.97
C ASP A 48 20.63 22.84 -24.04
N ALA A 49 21.52 23.82 -23.93
CA ALA A 49 22.62 24.03 -24.87
C ALA A 49 23.68 22.91 -24.80
N ALA A 50 23.74 22.16 -23.69
CA ALA A 50 24.64 21.03 -23.53
C ALA A 50 24.21 19.79 -24.32
N MET A 51 22.96 19.73 -24.81
CA MET A 51 22.44 18.61 -25.59
C MET A 51 23.00 18.60 -27.01
N SER A 52 23.10 17.40 -27.59
CA SER A 52 23.43 17.24 -29.01
C SER A 52 22.40 17.92 -29.91
N GLU A 53 22.76 18.21 -31.16
CA GLU A 53 21.85 18.87 -32.11
C GLU A 53 20.58 18.04 -32.37
N GLU A 54 20.71 16.72 -32.46
CA GLU A 54 19.61 15.79 -32.68
C GLU A 54 18.64 15.76 -31.49
N GLU A 55 19.16 15.62 -30.27
CA GLU A 55 18.34 15.64 -29.06
C GLU A 55 17.64 16.99 -28.87
N ARG A 56 18.34 18.08 -29.20
CA ARG A 56 17.79 19.44 -29.10
C ARG A 56 16.62 19.64 -30.07
N ALA A 57 16.75 19.14 -31.29
CA ALA A 57 15.67 19.18 -32.28
C ALA A 57 14.45 18.38 -31.80
N ALA A 58 14.66 17.16 -31.28
CA ALA A 58 13.58 16.32 -30.76
C ALA A 58 12.87 16.96 -29.55
N VAL A 59 13.62 17.53 -28.60
CA VAL A 59 13.04 18.22 -27.43
C VAL A 59 12.24 19.45 -27.84
N SER A 60 12.73 20.25 -28.80
CA SER A 60 11.96 21.38 -29.34
C SER A 60 10.65 20.93 -29.99
N GLU A 61 10.70 19.88 -30.82
CA GLU A 61 9.50 19.31 -31.45
C GLU A 61 8.49 18.82 -30.41
N TRP A 62 8.93 18.12 -29.37
CA TRP A 62 8.06 17.66 -28.29
C TRP A 62 7.52 18.81 -27.43
N ALA A 63 8.32 19.87 -27.22
CA ALA A 63 7.88 21.05 -26.49
C ALA A 63 6.75 21.78 -27.24
N GLU A 64 6.77 21.79 -28.57
CA GLU A 64 5.70 22.40 -29.38
C GLU A 64 4.46 21.50 -29.50
N SER A 65 4.66 20.18 -29.62
CA SER A 65 3.57 19.23 -29.91
C SER A 65 2.85 18.70 -28.67
N LEU A 66 3.53 18.55 -27.52
CA LEU A 66 2.93 18.03 -26.30
C LEU A 66 2.31 19.15 -25.47
N GLY A 67 1.05 19.02 -25.05
CA GLY A 67 0.46 19.97 -24.11
C GLY A 67 1.03 19.82 -22.69
N ALA A 68 1.10 20.92 -21.93
CA ALA A 68 1.49 20.89 -20.51
C ALA A 68 0.72 19.86 -19.65
N PRO A 69 -0.60 19.61 -19.85
CA PRO A 69 -1.32 18.56 -19.14
C PRO A 69 -0.78 17.14 -19.43
N VAL A 70 -0.39 16.88 -20.68
CA VAL A 70 0.18 15.58 -21.09
C VAL A 70 1.52 15.34 -20.40
N LEU A 71 2.40 16.36 -20.39
CA LEU A 71 3.69 16.29 -19.72
C LEU A 71 3.55 16.10 -18.21
N HIS A 72 2.65 16.85 -17.56
CA HIS A 72 2.37 16.69 -16.13
C HIS A 72 1.90 15.27 -15.80
N ARG A 73 1.01 14.71 -16.63
CA ARG A 73 0.53 13.35 -16.47
C ARG A 73 1.63 12.31 -16.65
N LEU A 74 2.42 12.43 -17.72
CA LEU A 74 3.56 11.54 -17.98
C LEU A 74 4.50 11.54 -16.77
N TRP A 75 4.81 12.73 -16.26
CA TRP A 75 5.64 12.90 -15.06
C TRP A 75 5.07 12.14 -13.85
N GLN A 76 3.79 12.34 -13.51
CA GLN A 76 3.17 11.66 -12.36
C GLN A 76 3.13 10.13 -12.52
N LEU A 77 2.81 9.63 -13.71
CA LEU A 77 2.75 8.19 -13.96
C LEU A 77 4.14 7.54 -13.97
N LEU A 78 5.16 8.24 -14.46
CA LEU A 78 6.54 7.80 -14.40
C LEU A 78 7.07 7.78 -12.97
N LEU A 79 6.80 8.81 -12.15
CA LEU A 79 7.16 8.81 -10.73
C LEU A 79 6.54 7.64 -9.98
N LYS A 80 5.24 7.38 -10.20
CA LYS A 80 4.56 6.23 -9.62
C LYS A 80 5.16 4.91 -10.10
N GLY A 81 5.40 4.77 -11.41
CA GLY A 81 6.06 3.60 -11.99
C GLY A 81 7.44 3.34 -11.39
N LEU A 82 8.26 4.38 -11.23
CA LEU A 82 9.58 4.26 -10.61
C LEU A 82 9.50 3.78 -9.16
N SER A 83 8.54 4.28 -8.38
CA SER A 83 8.34 3.81 -7.00
C SER A 83 7.90 2.33 -6.93
N GLU A 84 7.06 1.89 -7.87
CA GLU A 84 6.60 0.50 -7.99
C GLU A 84 7.77 -0.41 -8.41
N ILE A 85 8.58 -0.01 -9.39
CA ILE A 85 9.76 -0.77 -9.84
C ILE A 85 10.75 -0.99 -8.71
N ARG A 86 11.04 0.05 -7.92
CA ARG A 86 12.01 -0.01 -6.81
C ARG A 86 11.55 -0.88 -5.63
N SER A 87 10.24 -1.06 -5.46
CA SER A 87 9.66 -1.86 -4.38
C SER A 87 9.23 -3.26 -4.81
N ALA A 88 9.07 -3.52 -6.11
CA ALA A 88 8.57 -4.78 -6.61
C ALA A 88 9.59 -5.92 -6.47
N PRO A 89 9.12 -7.15 -6.16
CA PRO A 89 9.97 -8.35 -6.15
C PRO A 89 10.48 -8.72 -7.55
N MET A 90 9.77 -8.28 -8.60
CA MET A 90 10.13 -8.47 -10.00
C MET A 90 10.14 -7.10 -10.73
N PRO A 91 11.24 -6.33 -10.64
CA PRO A 91 11.32 -4.96 -11.17
C PRO A 91 11.03 -4.85 -12.66
N MET A 92 11.43 -5.85 -13.45
CA MET A 92 11.17 -5.87 -14.90
C MET A 92 9.67 -5.91 -15.21
N GLN A 93 8.93 -6.82 -14.56
CA GLN A 93 7.50 -6.97 -14.78
C GLN A 93 6.73 -5.72 -14.31
N ALA A 94 7.18 -5.11 -13.21
CA ALA A 94 6.64 -3.83 -12.74
C ALA A 94 6.85 -2.71 -13.77
N ALA A 95 8.02 -2.67 -14.42
CA ALA A 95 8.31 -1.71 -15.47
C ALA A 95 7.41 -1.91 -16.71
N GLU A 96 7.22 -3.15 -17.16
CA GLU A 96 6.31 -3.48 -18.26
C GLU A 96 4.88 -3.00 -17.96
N MET A 97 4.36 -3.32 -16.76
CA MET A 97 3.03 -2.88 -16.32
C MET A 97 2.91 -1.37 -16.23
N ALA A 98 3.96 -0.68 -15.75
CA ALA A 98 3.98 0.77 -15.67
C ALA A 98 3.97 1.42 -17.07
N LEU A 99 4.73 0.89 -18.04
CA LEU A 99 4.71 1.37 -19.43
C LEU A 99 3.35 1.14 -20.09
N LEU A 100 2.75 -0.05 -19.92
CA LEU A 100 1.41 -0.35 -20.43
C LEU A 100 0.36 0.60 -19.84
N ARG A 101 0.45 0.89 -18.54
CA ARG A 101 -0.42 1.88 -17.88
C ARG A 101 -0.22 3.26 -18.50
N ILE A 102 1.02 3.73 -18.70
CA ILE A 102 1.31 5.03 -19.32
C ILE A 102 0.69 5.11 -20.72
N ILE A 103 0.90 4.08 -21.54
CA ILE A 103 0.39 4.00 -22.91
C ILE A 103 -1.13 4.05 -22.93
N HIS A 104 -1.80 3.25 -22.10
CA HIS A 104 -3.26 3.24 -22.03
C HIS A 104 -3.84 4.48 -21.35
N SER A 105 -3.07 5.13 -20.49
CA SER A 105 -3.49 6.38 -19.87
C SER A 105 -3.65 7.48 -20.91
N SER A 106 -2.84 7.49 -21.99
CA SER A 106 -2.89 8.53 -23.02
C SER A 106 -4.26 8.73 -23.68
N THR A 107 -5.18 7.76 -23.55
CA THR A 107 -6.56 7.84 -24.04
C THR A 107 -7.60 8.30 -23.02
N LEU A 108 -7.25 8.46 -21.73
CA LEU A 108 -8.21 8.92 -20.71
C LEU A 108 -8.19 10.46 -20.60
N PRO A 109 -9.33 11.12 -20.34
CA PRO A 109 -9.35 12.57 -20.08
C PRO A 109 -8.46 12.94 -18.89
N ASP A 110 -7.95 14.18 -18.90
CA ASP A 110 -7.25 14.73 -17.74
C ASP A 110 -8.13 14.62 -16.47
N PRO A 111 -7.59 14.30 -15.28
CA PRO A 111 -8.38 14.26 -14.06
C PRO A 111 -9.17 15.54 -13.79
N GLY A 112 -8.63 16.71 -14.15
CA GLY A 112 -9.31 17.99 -14.10
C GLY A 112 -10.46 18.11 -15.11
N ASP A 113 -10.35 17.50 -16.29
CA ASP A 113 -11.44 17.40 -17.26
C ASP A 113 -12.50 16.39 -16.83
N LEU A 114 -12.12 15.29 -16.21
CA LEU A 114 -13.03 14.35 -15.57
C LEU A 114 -13.82 15.03 -14.44
N VAL A 115 -13.13 15.78 -13.57
CA VAL A 115 -13.77 16.58 -12.53
C VAL A 115 -14.67 17.66 -13.14
N ARG A 116 -14.22 18.38 -14.17
CA ARG A 116 -15.06 19.38 -14.86
C ARG A 116 -16.26 18.76 -15.55
N ARG A 117 -16.15 17.57 -16.16
CA ARG A 117 -17.28 16.84 -16.76
C ARG A 117 -18.25 16.35 -15.69
N LEU A 118 -17.75 15.83 -14.57
CA LEU A 118 -18.55 15.47 -13.41
C LEU A 118 -19.30 16.69 -12.82
N LEU A 119 -18.67 17.87 -12.91
CA LEU A 119 -19.25 19.15 -12.47
C LEU A 119 -20.13 19.84 -13.54
N ALA A 120 -19.96 19.53 -14.82
CA ALA A 120 -20.63 20.17 -15.95
C ALA A 120 -21.80 19.35 -16.53
N GLU A 121 -21.97 18.08 -16.14
CA GLU A 121 -23.19 17.32 -16.40
C GLU A 121 -24.39 18.07 -15.79
N PRO A 122 -25.37 18.50 -16.60
CA PRO A 122 -26.56 19.14 -16.08
C PRO A 122 -27.37 18.08 -15.34
N ARG A 123 -27.45 18.23 -14.03
CA ARG A 123 -28.29 17.43 -13.14
C ARG A 123 -29.75 17.61 -13.60
N GLY A 124 -30.22 16.71 -14.45
CA GLY A 124 -31.58 16.65 -14.94
C GLY A 124 -32.55 16.34 -13.81
N GLU A 125 -33.42 17.33 -13.55
CA GLU A 125 -34.73 17.27 -12.91
C GLU A 125 -34.86 16.57 -11.56
N GLY A 126 -35.00 17.38 -10.49
CA GLY A 126 -35.53 16.90 -9.21
C GLY A 126 -35.36 17.81 -8.00
N SER A 127 -36.12 18.91 -7.96
CA SER A 127 -36.48 19.76 -6.80
C SER A 127 -35.63 21.00 -6.45
N ALA A 128 -36.39 22.04 -6.09
CA ALA A 128 -36.11 23.48 -6.08
C ALA A 128 -35.34 23.98 -4.82
N PRO A 129 -34.96 25.28 -4.76
CA PRO A 129 -33.75 25.74 -4.06
C PRO A 129 -33.96 25.99 -2.57
N THR A 130 -32.98 25.57 -1.76
CA THR A 130 -32.80 26.08 -0.39
C THR A 130 -31.49 26.85 -0.31
N GLU A 131 -31.60 28.00 0.32
CA GLU A 131 -30.64 29.06 0.57
C GLU A 131 -29.21 28.61 0.92
N LEU A 132 -28.27 29.49 0.54
CA LEU A 132 -26.87 29.60 0.98
C LEU A 132 -26.61 28.92 2.33
N ARG A 133 -26.04 27.72 2.31
CA ARG A 133 -25.36 27.12 3.45
C ARG A 133 -23.98 26.62 3.03
N SER A 134 -23.05 26.85 3.95
CA SER A 134 -21.65 26.42 4.05
C SER A 134 -21.33 25.07 3.36
N PRO A 135 -20.06 24.84 2.95
CA PRO A 135 -19.69 23.68 2.15
C PRO A 135 -20.19 22.38 2.81
N PRO A 136 -20.68 21.41 2.02
CA PRO A 136 -21.21 20.18 2.58
C PRO A 136 -20.09 19.40 3.27
N PRO A 137 -20.39 18.72 4.39
CA PRO A 137 -19.50 17.69 4.90
C PRO A 137 -19.30 16.63 3.82
N SER A 138 -18.08 16.10 3.74
CA SER A 138 -17.74 14.90 3.01
C SER A 138 -18.89 13.91 3.09
N ALA A 139 -19.35 13.40 1.94
CA ALA A 139 -20.20 12.22 1.92
C ALA A 139 -19.57 11.15 2.83
N PRO A 140 -20.36 10.39 3.60
CA PRO A 140 -19.81 9.43 4.51
C PRO A 140 -19.05 8.39 3.67
N SER A 141 -17.72 8.53 3.62
CA SER A 141 -16.87 7.35 3.64
C SER A 141 -17.49 6.48 4.71
N ALA A 142 -17.76 5.21 4.39
CA ALA A 142 -18.20 4.26 5.39
C ALA A 142 -17.13 4.23 6.48
N HIS A 143 -17.26 5.10 7.48
CA HIS A 143 -16.29 5.29 8.53
C HIS A 143 -16.33 3.98 9.29
N ARG A 144 -15.23 3.23 9.21
CA ARG A 144 -15.10 1.99 9.94
C ARG A 144 -15.17 2.37 11.43
N GLU A 145 -15.95 1.62 12.19
CA GLU A 145 -16.07 1.84 13.62
C GLU A 145 -14.67 1.82 14.26
N THR A 146 -14.40 2.79 15.14
CA THR A 146 -13.16 2.87 15.90
C THR A 146 -12.91 1.51 16.59
N PRO A 147 -11.78 0.83 16.31
CA PRO A 147 -11.56 -0.50 16.85
C PRO A 147 -11.57 -0.48 18.38
N ARG A 148 -12.32 -1.39 19.00
CA ARG A 148 -12.45 -1.45 20.46
C ARG A 148 -11.20 -2.00 21.16
N ASP A 149 -10.45 -2.86 20.45
CA ASP A 149 -9.28 -3.54 20.97
C ASP A 149 -8.11 -3.51 19.98
N PHE A 150 -6.89 -3.66 20.49
CA PHE A 150 -5.67 -3.66 19.67
C PHE A 150 -5.64 -4.77 18.61
N LYS A 151 -6.27 -5.93 18.86
CA LYS A 151 -6.37 -6.99 17.85
C LYS A 151 -7.25 -6.59 16.66
N ALA A 152 -8.37 -5.91 16.93
CA ALA A 152 -9.24 -5.35 15.89
C ALA A 152 -8.55 -4.19 15.18
N PHE A 153 -7.72 -3.43 15.89
CA PHE A 153 -6.88 -2.38 15.33
C PHE A 153 -5.89 -2.92 14.31
N VAL A 154 -5.13 -3.97 14.62
CA VAL A 154 -4.17 -4.58 13.67
C VAL A 154 -4.90 -5.16 12.45
N LYS A 155 -6.01 -5.86 12.66
CA LYS A 155 -6.84 -6.41 11.57
C LYS A 155 -7.34 -5.33 10.59
N MET A 156 -7.58 -4.11 11.08
CA MET A 156 -8.01 -3.00 10.21
C MET A 156 -6.94 -2.61 9.18
N PHE A 157 -5.65 -2.78 9.50
CA PHE A 157 -4.55 -2.53 8.56
C PHE A 157 -4.38 -3.66 7.53
N GLU A 158 -4.72 -4.90 7.91
CA GLU A 158 -4.84 -6.03 6.99
C GLU A 158 -5.96 -5.78 5.97
N ASP A 159 -7.16 -5.43 6.44
CA ASP A 159 -8.34 -5.11 5.63
C ASP A 159 -8.20 -3.81 4.81
N GLY A 160 -7.17 -3.02 5.10
CA GLY A 160 -6.84 -1.75 4.45
C GLY A 160 -5.74 -1.86 3.39
N HIS A 161 -5.22 -3.06 3.13
CA HIS A 161 -4.11 -3.32 2.21
C HIS A 161 -2.82 -2.55 2.53
N GLU A 162 -2.51 -2.34 3.82
CA GLU A 162 -1.24 -1.75 4.28
C GLU A 162 -0.33 -2.82 4.94
N PRO A 163 0.23 -3.77 4.16
CA PRO A 163 0.92 -4.95 4.70
C PRO A 163 2.18 -4.59 5.50
N VAL A 164 2.86 -3.49 5.15
CA VAL A 164 4.06 -3.04 5.88
C VAL A 164 3.70 -2.56 7.29
N LEU A 165 2.60 -1.80 7.44
CA LEU A 165 2.16 -1.30 8.74
C LEU A 165 1.60 -2.43 9.59
N GLU A 166 0.84 -3.35 8.99
CA GLU A 166 0.33 -4.55 9.65
C GLU A 166 1.48 -5.40 10.21
N THR A 167 2.49 -5.72 9.41
CA THR A 167 3.62 -6.55 9.85
C THR A 167 4.39 -5.90 10.98
N ILE A 168 4.62 -4.58 10.93
CA ILE A 168 5.28 -3.87 12.03
C ILE A 168 4.42 -3.90 13.31
N LEU A 169 3.11 -3.67 13.18
CA LEU A 169 2.17 -3.69 14.30
C LEU A 169 2.03 -5.09 14.93
N HIS A 170 2.05 -6.14 14.11
CA HIS A 170 1.88 -7.52 14.54
C HIS A 170 3.16 -8.11 15.15
N ASP A 171 4.30 -7.95 14.45
CA ASP A 171 5.53 -8.65 14.80
C ASP A 171 6.41 -7.86 15.78
N ARG A 172 6.43 -6.53 15.66
CA ARG A 172 7.45 -5.67 16.27
C ARG A 172 6.91 -4.67 17.29
N CYS A 173 5.62 -4.35 17.25
CA CYS A 173 5.05 -3.39 18.19
C CYS A 173 4.73 -4.01 19.55
N GLN A 174 5.14 -3.31 20.59
CA GLN A 174 4.72 -3.53 21.97
C GLN A 174 3.69 -2.46 22.33
N LEU A 175 2.51 -2.90 22.76
CA LEU A 175 1.45 -1.99 23.17
C LEU A 175 1.71 -1.53 24.60
N LEU A 176 1.76 -0.21 24.84
CA LEU A 176 1.81 0.35 26.19
C LEU A 176 0.44 0.82 26.65
N ARG A 177 -0.28 1.52 25.76
CA ARG A 177 -1.61 2.04 26.06
C ARG A 177 -2.47 2.07 24.81
N TYR A 178 -3.65 1.45 24.91
CA TYR A 178 -4.70 1.54 23.93
C TYR A 178 -5.88 2.31 24.51
N ALA A 179 -6.07 3.56 24.11
CA ALA A 179 -7.17 4.40 24.60
C ALA A 179 -7.67 5.28 23.45
N PRO A 180 -8.49 4.74 22.52
CA PRO A 180 -8.93 5.47 21.33
C PRO A 180 -9.47 6.87 21.67
N PRO A 181 -9.06 7.93 20.95
CA PRO A 181 -8.20 7.95 19.76
C PRO A 181 -6.69 8.09 20.06
N THR A 182 -6.24 7.86 21.29
CA THR A 182 -4.81 7.91 21.68
C THR A 182 -4.23 6.50 21.77
N ILE A 183 -3.07 6.30 21.16
CA ILE A 183 -2.36 5.03 21.23
C ILE A 183 -0.87 5.28 21.52
N GLU A 184 -0.36 4.56 22.52
CA GLU A 184 1.05 4.57 22.89
C GLU A 184 1.63 3.19 22.62
N LEU A 185 2.64 3.16 21.76
CA LEU A 185 3.29 1.94 21.32
C LEU A 185 4.80 2.13 21.26
N ASN A 186 5.51 1.05 21.50
CA ASN A 186 6.92 0.95 21.20
C ASN A 186 7.07 0.14 19.92
N ALA A 187 7.58 0.77 18.87
CA ALA A 187 7.77 0.15 17.57
C ALA A 187 9.25 -0.19 17.28
N GLY A 188 10.12 -0.06 18.29
CA GLY A 188 11.56 -0.33 18.19
C GLY A 188 12.22 0.49 17.07
N ASP A 189 12.91 -0.21 16.18
CA ASP A 189 13.41 0.30 14.90
C ASP A 189 12.28 0.29 13.86
N ALA A 190 11.30 1.17 14.02
CA ALA A 190 10.32 1.44 12.99
C ALA A 190 10.77 2.67 12.16
N PRO A 191 10.40 2.73 10.87
CA PRO A 191 10.67 3.90 10.03
C PRO A 191 10.16 5.20 10.67
N ALA A 192 10.87 6.31 10.47
CA ALA A 192 10.52 7.60 11.08
C ALA A 192 9.14 8.13 10.66
N ASP A 193 8.65 7.72 9.48
CA ASP A 193 7.34 8.04 8.92
C ASP A 193 6.21 7.14 9.46
N PHE A 194 6.53 6.09 10.22
CA PHE A 194 5.57 5.09 10.71
C PHE A 194 4.41 5.73 11.47
N ALA A 195 4.68 6.59 12.46
CA ALA A 195 3.64 7.25 13.26
C ALA A 195 2.74 8.16 12.41
N SER A 196 3.32 8.87 11.44
CA SER A 196 2.58 9.75 10.54
C SER A 196 1.69 8.97 9.56
N ARG A 197 2.19 7.86 9.01
CA ARG A 197 1.42 6.96 8.15
C ARG A 197 0.27 6.31 8.91
N LEU A 198 0.53 5.84 10.13
CA LEU A 198 -0.50 5.30 11.02
C LEU A 198 -1.63 6.32 11.26
N GLY A 199 -1.27 7.56 11.62
CA GLY A 199 -2.23 8.63 11.83
C GLY A 199 -3.00 9.01 10.55
N ALA A 200 -2.37 8.94 9.38
CA ALA A 200 -3.01 9.22 8.10
C ALA A 200 -4.05 8.15 7.73
N CYS A 201 -3.70 6.87 7.79
CA CYS A 201 -4.62 5.76 7.53
C CYS A 201 -5.80 5.77 8.52
N LEU A 202 -5.54 6.02 9.81
CA LEU A 202 -6.60 6.09 10.82
C LEU A 202 -7.55 7.26 10.57
N LYS A 203 -7.03 8.42 10.20
CA LYS A 203 -7.86 9.58 9.83
C LYS A 203 -8.70 9.30 8.59
N GLU A 204 -8.15 8.59 7.61
CA GLU A 204 -8.86 8.23 6.38
C GLU A 204 -9.98 7.22 6.65
N TRP A 205 -9.73 6.21 7.48
CA TRP A 205 -10.67 5.11 7.71
C TRP A 205 -11.68 5.37 8.85
N THR A 206 -11.26 5.94 9.98
CA THR A 206 -12.15 6.20 11.13
C THR A 206 -12.68 7.64 11.15
N GLY A 207 -12.13 8.55 10.32
CA GLY A 207 -12.49 9.97 10.32
C GLY A 207 -11.96 10.75 11.53
N GLU A 208 -11.36 10.08 12.51
CA GLU A 208 -10.83 10.68 13.74
C GLU A 208 -9.32 10.92 13.63
N ARG A 209 -8.82 11.96 14.28
CA ARG A 209 -7.37 12.19 14.39
C ARG A 209 -6.84 11.40 15.56
N TRP A 210 -6.04 10.38 15.26
CA TRP A 210 -5.39 9.58 16.30
C TRP A 210 -4.08 10.20 16.75
N ALA A 211 -3.88 10.26 18.07
CA ALA A 211 -2.63 10.67 18.68
C ALA A 211 -1.74 9.43 18.86
N VAL A 212 -0.79 9.25 17.95
CA VAL A 212 0.15 8.13 17.95
C VAL A 212 1.45 8.55 18.62
N THR A 213 1.73 7.98 19.79
CA THR A 213 2.97 8.24 20.54
C THR A 213 3.88 7.03 20.46
N LEU A 214 5.08 7.23 19.93
CA LEU A 214 6.14 6.22 19.95
C LEU A 214 7.00 6.41 21.19
N THR A 215 7.17 5.36 21.98
CA THR A 215 8.06 5.37 23.14
C THR A 215 9.07 4.22 23.07
N THR A 216 10.19 4.34 23.79
CA THR A 216 11.23 3.30 23.85
C THR A 216 11.12 2.42 25.10
N SER A 217 10.18 2.73 25.99
CA SER A 217 9.87 1.91 27.16
C SER A 217 9.30 0.55 26.75
N PRO A 218 9.71 -0.56 27.39
CA PRO A 218 9.15 -1.88 27.11
C PRO A 218 7.67 -1.94 27.50
N GLY A 219 6.83 -2.41 26.58
CA GLY A 219 5.38 -2.57 26.76
C GLY A 219 4.95 -4.03 26.88
N ALA A 220 3.66 -4.29 26.68
CA ALA A 220 3.14 -5.65 26.54
C ALA A 220 3.83 -6.36 25.35
N PRO A 221 4.12 -7.68 25.44
CA PRO A 221 4.74 -8.42 24.35
C PRO A 221 3.93 -8.30 23.05
N SER A 222 4.61 -8.37 21.90
CA SER A 222 3.95 -8.26 20.60
C SER A 222 2.92 -9.37 20.39
N LEU A 223 1.96 -9.15 19.49
CA LEU A 223 0.91 -10.14 19.20
C LEU A 223 1.52 -11.47 18.75
N LYS A 224 2.60 -11.44 17.96
CA LYS A 224 3.38 -12.63 17.61
C LYS A 224 3.95 -13.36 18.83
N ALA A 225 4.60 -12.63 19.74
CA ALA A 225 5.18 -13.23 20.95
C ALA A 225 4.09 -13.81 21.88
N GLN A 226 2.91 -13.18 21.94
CA GLN A 226 1.76 -13.71 22.68
C GLN A 226 1.23 -15.00 22.02
N ALA A 227 1.07 -15.02 20.70
CA ALA A 227 0.61 -16.19 19.95
C ALA A 227 1.60 -17.36 20.06
N GLU A 228 2.90 -17.10 19.97
CA GLU A 228 3.95 -18.10 20.16
C GLU A 228 3.96 -18.66 21.59
N ALA A 229 3.78 -17.81 22.60
CA ALA A 229 3.66 -18.25 24.00
C ALA A 229 2.39 -19.09 24.23
N GLU A 230 1.25 -18.71 23.67
CA GLU A 230 0.02 -19.49 23.73
C GLU A 230 0.15 -20.83 23.00
N ALA A 231 0.77 -20.85 21.82
CA ALA A 231 1.03 -22.07 21.06
C ALA A 231 1.96 -23.02 21.82
N ALA A 232 3.04 -22.49 22.41
CA ALA A 232 3.96 -23.26 23.25
C ALA A 232 3.26 -23.81 24.50
N ALA A 233 2.40 -23.03 25.14
CA ALA A 233 1.61 -23.47 26.30
C ALA A 233 0.59 -24.56 25.93
N LYS A 234 -0.10 -24.42 24.78
CA LYS A 234 -0.98 -25.46 24.25
C LYS A 234 -0.20 -26.73 23.93
N ARG A 235 0.93 -26.63 23.25
CA ARG A 235 1.80 -27.77 22.93
C ARG A 235 2.31 -28.47 24.19
N ALA A 236 2.71 -27.71 25.22
CA ALA A 236 3.12 -28.26 26.50
C ALA A 236 1.98 -29.00 27.23
N ARG A 237 0.74 -28.49 27.14
CA ARG A 237 -0.44 -29.19 27.68
C ARG A 237 -0.73 -30.52 26.98
N VAL A 238 -0.62 -30.56 25.65
CA VAL A 238 -0.77 -31.81 24.87
C VAL A 238 0.29 -32.82 25.27
N MET A 239 1.56 -32.39 25.35
CA MET A 239 2.66 -33.27 25.76
C MET A 239 2.56 -33.75 27.21
N ALA A 240 1.90 -32.98 28.08
CA ALA A 240 1.65 -33.34 29.46
C ALA A 240 0.43 -34.28 29.64
N ASP A 241 -0.36 -34.52 28.58
CA ASP A 241 -1.51 -35.42 28.66
C ASP A 241 -1.05 -36.89 28.90
N PRO A 242 -1.62 -37.59 29.90
CA PRO A 242 -1.27 -38.98 30.18
C PRO A 242 -1.38 -39.94 28.99
N ALA A 243 -2.33 -39.72 28.08
CA ALA A 243 -2.53 -40.57 26.90
C ALA A 243 -1.46 -40.31 25.83
N VAL A 244 -1.10 -39.05 25.59
CA VAL A 244 -0.04 -38.68 24.64
C VAL A 244 1.31 -39.17 25.15
N ARG A 245 1.59 -38.97 26.44
CA ARG A 245 2.83 -39.44 27.06
C ARG A 245 2.98 -40.96 26.97
N ALA A 246 1.88 -41.72 27.18
CA ALA A 246 1.90 -43.18 27.04
C ALA A 246 2.17 -43.63 25.60
N VAL A 247 1.67 -42.91 24.59
CA VAL A 247 1.95 -43.20 23.18
C VAL A 247 3.42 -42.92 22.83
N PHE A 248 3.99 -41.81 23.30
CA PHE A 248 5.41 -41.47 23.09
C PHE A 248 6.38 -42.41 23.83
N GLU A 249 5.99 -42.97 24.98
CA GLU A 249 6.77 -44.00 25.66
C GLU A 249 6.80 -45.33 24.87
N VAL A 250 5.73 -45.64 24.13
CA VAL A 250 5.63 -46.87 23.30
C VAL A 250 6.23 -46.66 21.91
N PHE A 251 6.19 -45.43 21.39
CA PHE A 251 6.67 -45.07 20.05
C PHE A 251 7.55 -43.80 20.10
N PRO A 252 8.84 -43.93 20.44
CA PRO A 252 9.75 -42.78 20.62
C PRO A 252 10.06 -42.02 19.32
N ASP A 253 9.85 -42.63 18.15
CA ASP A 253 10.03 -42.01 16.83
C ASP A 253 8.74 -41.36 16.28
N ALA A 254 7.65 -41.30 17.08
CA ALA A 254 6.39 -40.71 16.65
C ALA A 254 6.48 -39.18 16.57
N GLU A 255 5.96 -38.58 15.50
CA GLU A 255 5.91 -37.14 15.32
C GLU A 255 4.47 -36.62 15.46
N LEU A 256 4.30 -35.51 16.18
CA LEU A 256 3.01 -34.89 16.46
C LEU A 256 2.70 -33.89 15.32
N VAL A 257 1.99 -34.36 14.29
CA VAL A 257 1.73 -33.60 13.04
C VAL A 257 0.52 -32.68 13.16
N ASP A 258 -0.53 -33.11 13.86
CA ASP A 258 -1.74 -32.32 14.07
C ASP A 258 -2.35 -32.69 15.43
N TYR A 259 -2.81 -31.69 16.20
CA TYR A 259 -3.38 -31.93 17.52
C TYR A 259 -4.58 -31.03 17.82
N GLU A 260 -5.69 -31.67 18.15
CA GLU A 260 -6.83 -31.02 18.78
C GLU A 260 -6.97 -31.56 20.20
N ILE A 261 -6.87 -30.68 21.19
CA ILE A 261 -7.27 -31.01 22.55
C ILE A 261 -8.78 -30.82 22.59
N ALA A 262 -9.52 -31.91 22.79
CA ALA A 262 -10.92 -31.79 23.18
C ALA A 262 -10.97 -31.07 24.54
N ASP A 263 -11.61 -29.90 24.57
CA ASP A 263 -11.77 -29.12 25.79
C ASP A 263 -12.58 -29.98 26.80
N PRO A 264 -12.06 -30.26 28.02
CA PRO A 264 -12.74 -31.14 28.96
C PRO A 264 -14.11 -30.60 29.43
N SER A 265 -14.45 -29.35 29.10
CA SER A 265 -15.75 -28.73 29.38
C SER A 265 -16.92 -29.27 28.53
N GLU A 266 -16.66 -29.92 27.39
CA GLU A 266 -17.73 -30.52 26.57
C GLU A 266 -18.11 -31.96 27.01
N THR A 267 -17.23 -32.64 27.76
CA THR A 267 -17.45 -34.06 28.09
C THR A 267 -18.37 -34.26 29.30
N GLU A 268 -18.55 -33.24 30.17
CA GLU A 268 -19.47 -33.33 31.31
C GLU A 268 -20.93 -33.01 30.98
N SER A 269 -21.21 -32.21 29.93
CA SER A 269 -22.60 -31.94 29.52
C SER A 269 -23.29 -33.14 28.87
N SER A 270 -22.55 -34.10 28.32
CA SER A 270 -23.13 -35.28 27.68
C SER A 270 -23.30 -36.49 28.62
N ARG A 271 -22.67 -36.50 29.81
CA ARG A 271 -22.82 -37.58 30.81
C ARG A 271 -23.93 -37.36 31.85
N SER A 272 -24.56 -36.18 31.88
CA SER A 272 -25.68 -35.90 32.80
C SER A 272 -27.07 -36.07 32.14
N ALA A 273 -27.15 -36.60 30.91
CA ALA A 273 -28.41 -36.74 30.17
C ALA A 273 -28.72 -38.17 29.69
N GLN A 274 -28.10 -39.21 30.24
CA GLN A 274 -28.47 -40.60 29.95
C GLN A 274 -28.40 -41.51 31.17
#